data_AF-A0A6M4WSH7-F1
#
_entry.id   AF-A0A6M4WSH7-F1
#
_cell.length_a   1.000
_cell.length_b   1.000
_cell.length_c   1.000
_cell.angle_alpha   90.00
_cell.angle_beta   90.00
_cell.angle_gamma   90.00
#
_symmetry.space_group_name_H-M   'P 1'
#
loop_
_entity.id
_entity.type
_entity.pdbx_description
1 polymer ?
#
loop_
_entity_poly.entity_id
_entity_poly.type
_entity_poly.pdbx_seq_one_letter_code
_entity_poly.pdbx_strand_id
1 'polypeptide(L)'
;MSLRSRFALAFAAVGAAVAVTVGALSYLAASDRVFAEVDRTLRSTTVALTRGMEKRKEQTPADTVGQGPAGQGPVGQSPAGQSAVSQSPVSRSPAPFPGLDLPAPGGEAAPQPVLQAVGRDGTPIRLSGPLEKLPVSDAARALAASGEAGQSDTTEIDAGGHSYRLLTTALGESRGALQVAVQVDQTRQVLAGMARQIAAVSLAVMLVAAAAGRLLAGRVTRRLARLAEVAEEVSTDGRVAHDATEPVGGRDEVGRLSASFSRMLGRMVAAREAQERLVHDAAHELRTPLTSLLANATVLHRVSELSPDSRDRLLDDIQHETRELGHLVDELVELALAGRRGETEEPVALAEVARRAARRVYRRTGRLVHVDADDSVVRGSSQGLERAVGNLLENAAKFDADGSEPIEVRIRQGAVTVHDRGPGIAAADTSRVFDRFYRADSARGLPGSGLGLAIVHDVAEAHGGSVSAGTRPGGGAAVGFTVSRSRLLPGSGPRSEAAAAD
;
A
#
# COMPACT_ATOMS: atom_id res chain seq x y z
N MET A 1 0.99 -3.00 23.02
CA MET A 1 0.21 -2.03 22.19
C MET A 1 -0.08 -2.65 20.84
N SER A 2 -1.33 -2.64 20.36
CA SER A 2 -1.68 -3.19 19.04
C SER A 2 -1.14 -2.33 17.90
N LEU A 3 -0.86 -2.91 16.73
CA LEU A 3 -0.41 -2.16 15.55
C LEU A 3 -1.36 -1.00 15.21
N ARG A 4 -2.67 -1.23 15.40
CA ARG A 4 -3.75 -0.24 15.26
C ARG A 4 -3.57 0.97 16.16
N SER A 5 -3.16 0.76 17.42
CA SER A 5 -2.90 1.84 18.37
C SER A 5 -1.65 2.65 18.01
N ARG A 6 -0.60 2.01 17.47
CA ARG A 6 0.64 2.69 17.07
C ARG A 6 0.41 3.58 15.83
N PHE A 7 -0.32 3.10 14.83
CA PHE A 7 -0.68 3.91 13.67
C PHE A 7 -1.60 5.07 14.02
N ALA A 8 -2.63 4.84 14.85
CA ALA A 8 -3.50 5.92 15.30
C ALA A 8 -2.71 7.03 16.03
N LEU A 9 -1.76 6.65 16.88
CA LEU A 9 -0.87 7.60 17.56
C LEU A 9 0.07 8.33 16.60
N ALA A 10 0.66 7.62 15.63
CA ALA A 10 1.56 8.24 14.64
C ALA A 10 0.81 9.27 13.78
N PHE A 11 -0.37 8.93 13.27
CA PHE A 11 -1.21 9.87 12.50
C PHE A 11 -1.70 11.04 13.35
N ALA A 12 -2.07 10.78 14.62
CA ALA A 12 -2.43 11.85 15.55
C ALA A 12 -1.24 12.79 15.83
N ALA A 13 -0.04 12.26 16.02
CA ALA A 13 1.16 13.04 16.27
C ALA A 13 1.55 13.92 15.07
N VAL A 14 1.49 13.37 13.85
CA VAL A 14 1.71 14.15 12.62
C VAL A 14 0.64 15.23 12.46
N GLY A 15 -0.64 14.88 12.65
CA GLY A 15 -1.74 15.84 12.60
C GLY A 15 -1.59 16.97 13.63
N ALA A 16 -1.18 16.64 14.85
CA ALA A 16 -0.89 17.61 15.90
C ALA A 16 0.28 18.53 15.53
N ALA A 17 1.39 17.97 15.05
CA ALA A 17 2.55 18.76 14.65
C ALA A 17 2.22 19.77 13.54
N VAL A 18 1.47 19.34 12.52
CA VAL A 18 1.01 20.23 11.43
C VAL A 18 0.08 21.31 11.96
N ALA A 19 -0.93 20.92 12.76
CA ALA A 19 -1.92 21.87 13.27
C ALA A 19 -1.30 22.93 14.20
N VAL A 20 -0.40 22.52 15.10
CA VAL A 20 0.33 23.43 15.99
C VAL A 20 1.21 24.38 15.18
N THR A 21 1.97 23.86 14.20
CA THR A 21 2.89 24.68 13.41
C THR A 21 2.13 25.72 12.58
N VAL A 22 1.10 25.29 11.85
CA VAL A 22 0.28 26.19 11.02
C VAL A 22 -0.50 27.19 11.88
N GLY A 23 -1.05 26.74 13.00
CA GLY A 23 -1.79 27.58 13.94
C GLY A 23 -0.91 28.66 14.57
N ALA A 24 0.28 28.28 15.05
CA ALA A 24 1.23 29.21 15.65
C ALA A 24 1.73 30.25 14.64
N LEU A 25 2.13 29.82 13.43
CA LEU A 25 2.58 30.73 12.37
C LEU A 25 1.46 31.71 11.95
N SER A 26 0.23 31.22 11.82
CA SER A 26 -0.91 32.06 11.47
C SER A 26 -1.21 33.09 12.56
N TYR A 27 -1.13 32.69 13.84
CA TYR A 27 -1.33 33.58 14.97
C TYR A 27 -0.24 34.65 15.06
N LEU A 28 1.03 34.28 14.95
CA LEU A 28 2.16 35.22 14.97
C LEU A 28 2.04 36.23 13.83
N ALA A 29 1.77 35.78 12.60
CA ALA A 29 1.60 36.66 11.45
C ALA A 29 0.40 37.62 11.61
N ALA A 30 -0.70 37.17 12.22
CA ALA A 30 -1.85 38.02 12.50
C ALA A 30 -1.53 39.05 13.58
N SER A 31 -0.89 38.63 14.68
CA SER A 31 -0.48 39.50 15.78
C SER A 31 0.47 40.60 15.30
N ASP A 32 1.52 40.24 14.56
CA ASP A 32 2.51 41.19 14.05
C ASP A 32 1.88 42.24 13.14
N ARG A 33 0.96 41.84 12.25
CA ARG A 33 0.25 42.77 11.36
C ARG A 33 -0.62 43.75 12.15
N VAL A 34 -1.33 43.26 13.15
CA VAL A 34 -2.24 44.06 13.95
C VAL A 34 -1.47 45.09 14.78
N PHE A 35 -0.41 44.68 15.47
CA PHE A 35 0.41 45.62 16.25
C PHE A 35 1.21 46.58 15.38
N ALA A 36 1.68 46.15 14.20
CA ALA A 36 2.32 47.07 13.25
C ALA A 36 1.37 48.20 12.79
N GLU A 37 0.08 47.92 12.64
CA GLU A 37 -0.92 48.93 12.28
C GLU A 37 -1.20 49.91 13.43
N VAL A 38 -1.28 49.41 14.67
CA VAL A 38 -1.39 50.25 15.87
C VAL A 38 -0.17 51.18 15.98
N ASP A 39 1.03 50.65 15.78
CA ASP A 39 2.28 51.41 15.86
C ASP A 39 2.36 52.49 14.76
N ARG A 40 1.88 52.20 13.53
CA ARG A 40 1.76 53.21 12.46
C ARG A 40 0.78 54.32 12.84
N THR A 41 -0.36 53.97 13.41
CA THR A 41 -1.39 54.93 13.85
C THR A 41 -0.89 55.84 14.96
N LEU A 42 -0.12 55.27 15.91
CA LEU A 42 0.54 56.04 16.97
C LEU A 42 1.56 57.03 16.39
N ARG A 43 2.41 56.58 15.45
CA ARG A 43 3.41 57.44 14.80
C ARG A 43 2.75 58.57 14.02
N SER A 44 1.72 58.30 13.22
CA SER A 44 1.02 59.33 12.44
C SER A 44 0.34 60.37 13.32
N THR A 45 -0.29 59.93 14.42
CA THR A 45 -0.91 60.83 15.42
C THR A 45 0.15 61.70 16.09
N THR A 46 1.29 61.12 16.46
CA THR A 46 2.41 61.85 17.08
C THR A 46 3.00 62.90 16.14
N VAL A 47 3.20 62.56 14.87
CA VAL A 47 3.70 63.51 13.84
C VAL A 47 2.70 64.65 13.60
N ALA A 48 1.39 64.36 13.59
CA ALA A 48 0.36 65.39 13.44
C ALA A 48 0.34 66.36 14.63
N LEU A 49 0.45 65.84 15.86
CA LEU A 49 0.50 66.64 17.09
C LEU A 49 1.76 67.51 17.15
N THR A 50 2.93 66.94 16.86
CA THR A 50 4.21 67.68 16.87
C THR A 50 4.26 68.78 15.81
N ARG A 51 3.80 68.53 14.58
CA ARG A 51 3.68 69.58 13.54
C ARG A 51 2.67 70.67 13.91
N GLY A 52 1.56 70.30 14.56
CA GLY A 52 0.58 71.26 15.07
C GLY A 52 1.18 72.21 16.12
N MET A 53 2.07 71.70 16.98
CA MET A 53 2.81 72.51 17.95
C MET A 53 3.79 73.47 17.28
N GLU A 54 4.47 73.06 16.21
CA GLU A 54 5.42 73.92 15.48
C GLU A 54 4.71 75.07 14.74
N LYS A 55 3.64 74.78 14.00
CA LYS A 55 2.88 75.81 13.25
C LYS A 55 2.27 76.90 14.15
N ARG A 56 1.88 76.56 15.38
CA ARG A 56 1.29 77.53 16.32
C ARG A 56 2.33 78.44 16.96
N LYS A 57 3.59 77.98 17.07
CA LYS A 57 4.72 78.78 17.53
C LYS A 57 5.07 79.91 16.54
N GLU A 58 4.86 79.68 15.25
CA GLU A 58 5.07 80.67 14.19
C GLU A 58 3.97 81.75 14.11
N GLN A 59 2.79 81.54 14.72
CA GLN A 59 1.62 82.43 14.64
C GLN A 59 1.43 83.38 15.84
N THR A 60 2.47 83.63 16.66
CA THR A 60 2.37 84.59 17.77
C THR A 60 3.06 85.93 17.41
N PRO A 61 2.35 87.05 17.16
CA PRO A 61 2.95 88.38 17.06
C PRO A 61 2.87 89.16 18.38
N ALA A 62 3.89 90.00 18.60
CA ALA A 62 4.00 90.99 19.67
C ALA A 62 3.13 92.25 19.40
N ASP A 63 2.66 92.87 20.49
CA ASP A 63 2.11 94.24 20.65
C ASP A 63 1.01 94.74 19.68
N THR A 64 -0.15 95.17 20.23
CA THR A 64 -0.65 96.57 20.15
C THR A 64 -2.00 96.74 20.88
N VAL A 65 -2.07 97.87 21.59
CA VAL A 65 -3.14 98.53 22.34
C VAL A 65 -4.32 98.99 21.47
N GLY A 66 -5.55 98.97 22.00
CA GLY A 66 -6.50 100.07 21.81
C GLY A 66 -7.86 99.80 21.13
N GLN A 67 -8.92 100.08 21.91
CA GLN A 67 -10.23 100.68 21.51
C GLN A 67 -11.32 99.82 20.83
N GLY A 68 -12.45 99.66 21.54
CA GLY A 68 -13.80 99.63 20.95
C GLY A 68 -14.32 101.06 20.63
N PRO A 69 -15.62 101.31 20.34
CA PRO A 69 -16.79 100.46 20.62
C PRO A 69 -17.99 100.50 19.59
N ALA A 70 -19.05 99.75 19.93
CA ALA A 70 -20.50 100.08 19.87
C ALA A 70 -21.40 99.89 18.62
N GLY A 71 -22.58 99.28 18.89
CA GLY A 71 -23.92 99.53 18.28
C GLY A 71 -24.44 98.44 17.31
N GLN A 72 -25.68 97.93 17.28
CA GLN A 72 -26.94 98.03 18.05
C GLN A 72 -27.91 96.94 17.49
N GLY A 73 -28.93 96.48 18.26
CA GLY A 73 -29.87 95.35 17.96
C GLY A 73 -30.98 95.64 16.91
N PRO A 74 -32.21 95.03 16.93
CA PRO A 74 -32.94 94.33 18.03
C PRO A 74 -33.64 92.97 17.64
N VAL A 75 -33.84 92.02 18.59
CA VAL A 75 -35.06 91.61 19.37
C VAL A 75 -36.19 90.87 18.63
N GLY A 76 -36.55 89.65 19.10
CA GLY A 76 -37.77 88.91 18.75
C GLY A 76 -38.00 87.55 19.44
N GLN A 77 -38.34 87.58 20.75
CA GLN A 77 -39.22 86.69 21.56
C GLN A 77 -39.03 85.15 21.72
N SER A 78 -39.11 84.75 22.99
CA SER A 78 -39.13 83.42 23.67
C SER A 78 -40.59 82.92 23.90
N PRO A 79 -40.95 81.84 24.66
CA PRO A 79 -40.25 81.06 25.72
C PRO A 79 -40.41 79.51 25.52
N ALA A 80 -40.04 78.54 26.37
CA ALA A 80 -39.79 78.41 27.80
C ALA A 80 -39.04 77.08 28.09
N GLY A 81 -38.40 76.95 29.27
CA GLY A 81 -38.06 75.65 29.86
C GLY A 81 -36.67 75.56 30.51
N GLN A 82 -36.57 76.03 31.75
CA GLN A 82 -35.35 76.08 32.57
C GLN A 82 -34.98 74.73 33.19
N SER A 83 -33.68 74.47 33.33
CA SER A 83 -33.05 73.98 34.58
C SER A 83 -31.54 74.24 34.49
N ALA A 84 -31.10 75.31 35.17
CA ALA A 84 -29.69 75.66 35.34
C ALA A 84 -29.27 75.32 36.78
N VAL A 85 -28.15 74.61 36.91
CA VAL A 85 -27.41 74.48 38.18
C VAL A 85 -26.13 75.29 38.05
N SER A 86 -26.00 76.30 38.90
CA SER A 86 -24.83 77.18 39.04
C SER A 86 -23.57 76.40 39.41
N GLN A 87 -22.44 76.73 38.78
CA GLN A 87 -21.11 76.50 39.35
C GLN A 87 -20.33 77.82 39.37
N SER A 88 -19.86 78.17 40.55
CA SER A 88 -19.00 79.33 40.84
C SER A 88 -17.61 79.18 40.17
N PRO A 89 -16.92 80.28 39.83
CA PRO A 89 -15.63 80.23 39.17
C PRO A 89 -14.51 79.87 40.17
N VAL A 90 -13.80 78.78 39.93
CA VAL A 90 -12.57 78.43 40.65
C VAL A 90 -11.41 79.20 40.02
N SER A 91 -10.72 80.01 40.85
CA SER A 91 -9.49 80.72 40.53
C SER A 91 -8.42 79.79 39.91
N ARG A 92 -7.94 80.11 38.71
CA ARG A 92 -6.79 79.46 38.07
C ARG A 92 -5.48 80.07 38.58
N SER A 93 -4.63 79.25 39.21
CA SER A 93 -3.18 79.51 39.36
C SER A 93 -2.49 79.48 37.97
N PRO A 94 -1.32 80.16 37.79
CA PRO A 94 -0.74 80.38 36.47
C PRO A 94 -0.21 79.09 35.83
N ALA A 95 -0.41 78.96 34.51
CA ALA A 95 -0.08 77.79 33.71
C ALA A 95 1.44 77.56 33.56
N PRO A 96 1.95 76.31 33.54
CA PRO A 96 3.39 76.04 33.43
C PRO A 96 3.96 76.26 32.02
N PHE A 97 3.11 76.54 31.02
CA PHE A 97 3.51 76.93 29.67
C PHE A 97 2.46 77.90 29.10
N PRO A 98 2.80 79.16 28.77
CA PRO A 98 1.86 80.06 28.10
C PRO A 98 1.60 79.57 26.66
N GLY A 99 0.33 79.32 26.31
CA GLY A 99 -0.11 79.08 24.91
C GLY A 99 -0.55 77.67 24.53
N LEU A 100 -0.68 76.73 25.47
CA LEU A 100 -1.07 75.34 25.18
C LEU A 100 -2.59 75.13 25.33
N ASP A 101 -3.37 75.45 24.30
CA ASP A 101 -4.77 74.99 24.19
C ASP A 101 -4.85 73.74 23.29
N LEU A 102 -5.28 72.62 23.85
CA LEU A 102 -5.52 71.36 23.14
C LEU A 102 -6.83 71.47 22.31
N PRO A 103 -6.91 70.87 21.11
CA PRO A 103 -8.14 70.87 20.32
C PRO A 103 -9.28 70.17 21.07
N ALA A 104 -10.48 70.75 21.03
CA ALA A 104 -11.68 70.16 21.61
C ALA A 104 -12.03 68.82 20.92
N PRO A 105 -12.49 67.80 21.68
CA PRO A 105 -12.71 66.46 21.16
C PRO A 105 -13.84 66.43 20.12
N GLY A 106 -13.55 65.89 18.94
CA GLY A 106 -14.55 65.56 17.93
C GLY A 106 -15.07 64.14 18.10
N GLY A 107 -16.41 64.00 18.17
CA GLY A 107 -17.17 62.78 17.87
C GLY A 107 -17.10 61.61 18.87
N GLU A 108 -18.27 61.17 19.35
CA GLU A 108 -18.45 59.99 20.20
C GLU A 108 -17.86 58.69 19.60
N ALA A 109 -17.23 57.89 20.47
CA ALA A 109 -16.89 56.47 20.32
C ALA A 109 -15.52 56.05 19.72
N ALA A 110 -14.51 56.92 19.65
CA ALA A 110 -13.11 56.46 19.55
C ALA A 110 -12.42 56.53 20.93
N PRO A 111 -11.68 55.48 21.38
CA PRO A 111 -10.93 55.56 22.63
C PRO A 111 -9.91 56.68 22.52
N GLN A 112 -10.04 57.71 23.37
CA GLN A 112 -9.18 58.88 23.29
C GLN A 112 -7.75 58.51 23.65
N PRO A 113 -6.74 58.88 22.83
CA PRO A 113 -5.35 58.62 23.16
C PRO A 113 -4.97 59.39 24.44
N VAL A 114 -4.21 58.73 25.31
CA VAL A 114 -3.60 59.38 26.47
C VAL A 114 -2.34 60.08 26.01
N LEU A 115 -2.23 61.37 26.32
CA LEU A 115 -1.11 62.22 25.94
C LEU A 115 -0.39 62.72 27.19
N GLN A 116 0.92 62.49 27.25
CA GLN A 116 1.79 62.97 28.32
C GLN A 116 3.07 63.55 27.72
N ALA A 117 3.48 64.75 28.13
CA ALA A 117 4.82 65.25 27.87
C ALA A 117 5.77 64.77 28.97
N VAL A 118 7.02 64.50 28.62
CA VAL A 118 8.08 64.13 29.56
C VAL A 118 9.15 65.21 29.47
N GLY A 119 9.35 65.94 30.56
CA GLY A 119 10.38 66.98 30.65
C GLY A 119 11.80 66.41 30.58
N ARG A 120 12.80 67.29 30.43
CA ARG A 120 14.24 66.95 30.41
C ARG A 120 14.68 66.19 31.66
N ASP A 121 14.10 66.55 32.79
CA ASP A 121 14.30 65.97 34.12
C ASP A 121 13.54 64.64 34.31
N GLY A 122 12.81 64.19 33.29
CA GLY A 122 11.95 63.01 33.36
C GLY A 122 10.60 63.28 34.05
N THR A 123 10.27 64.54 34.35
CA THR A 123 9.00 64.89 34.99
C THR A 123 7.84 64.70 34.01
N PRO A 124 6.84 63.86 34.33
CA PRO A 124 5.68 63.66 33.48
C PRO A 124 4.68 64.79 33.65
N ILE A 125 4.23 65.36 32.54
CA ILE A 125 3.26 66.44 32.45
C ILE A 125 2.08 65.93 31.64
N ARG A 126 0.94 65.71 32.31
CA ARG A 126 -0.28 65.25 31.66
C ARG A 126 -0.79 66.31 30.69
N LEU A 127 -1.08 65.90 29.47
CA LEU A 127 -1.71 66.75 28.46
C LEU A 127 -3.19 66.41 28.33
N SER A 128 -3.52 65.15 28.04
CA SER A 128 -4.91 64.72 27.80
C SER A 128 -5.10 63.22 28.05
N GLY A 129 -6.37 62.80 28.14
CA GLY A 129 -6.78 61.40 28.22
C GLY A 129 -7.15 60.92 29.64
N PRO A 130 -7.70 59.71 29.76
CA PRO A 130 -8.31 59.20 31.00
C PRO A 130 -7.35 58.86 32.14
N LEU A 131 -6.06 58.62 31.85
CA LEU A 131 -5.07 58.30 32.88
C LEU A 131 -4.48 59.56 33.52
N GLU A 132 -4.23 59.50 34.82
CA GLU A 132 -3.59 60.58 35.58
C GLU A 132 -2.09 60.68 35.27
N LYS A 133 -1.42 59.54 35.09
CA LYS A 133 0.01 59.46 34.76
C LYS A 133 0.33 58.21 33.95
N LEU A 134 1.06 58.39 32.85
CA LEU A 134 1.72 57.29 32.13
C LEU A 134 3.08 57.01 32.78
N PRO A 135 3.50 55.74 32.89
CA PRO A 135 4.82 55.40 33.40
C PRO A 135 5.90 55.95 32.46
N VAL A 136 6.95 56.51 33.07
CA VAL A 136 8.14 57.00 32.35
C VAL A 136 9.26 55.99 32.60
N SER A 137 9.52 55.15 31.59
CA SER A 137 10.62 54.17 31.61
C SER A 137 11.99 54.86 31.48
N ASP A 138 13.07 54.14 31.76
CA ASP A 138 14.42 54.67 31.57
C ASP A 138 14.71 54.98 30.09
N ALA A 139 14.17 54.19 29.17
CA ALA A 139 14.21 54.47 27.74
C ALA A 139 13.46 55.78 27.39
N ALA A 140 12.28 56.01 28.00
CA ALA A 140 11.56 57.26 27.81
C ALA A 140 12.31 58.48 28.38
N ARG A 141 13.00 58.33 29.52
CA ARG A 141 13.89 59.37 30.07
C ARG A 141 15.07 59.66 29.15
N ALA A 142 15.71 58.62 28.62
CA ALA A 142 16.82 58.76 27.67
C ALA A 142 16.38 59.48 26.39
N LEU A 143 15.20 59.14 25.85
CA LEU A 143 14.59 59.83 24.71
C LEU A 143 14.22 61.29 25.04
N ALA A 144 13.73 61.58 26.24
CA ALA A 144 13.40 62.94 26.65
C ALA A 144 14.64 63.84 26.78
N ALA A 145 15.77 63.25 27.17
CA ALA A 145 17.06 63.92 27.27
C ALA A 145 17.80 64.03 25.92
N SER A 146 17.35 63.34 24.87
CA SER A 146 18.05 63.30 23.59
C SER A 146 18.00 64.65 22.86
N GLY A 147 19.07 64.97 22.13
CA GLY A 147 19.14 66.17 21.28
C GLY A 147 18.48 65.98 19.91
N GLU A 148 18.27 64.74 19.49
CA GLU A 148 17.77 64.38 18.16
C GLU A 148 16.24 64.23 18.16
N ALA A 149 15.56 65.05 17.35
CA ALA A 149 14.12 64.95 17.17
C ALA A 149 13.74 63.69 16.37
N GLY A 150 12.61 63.08 16.74
CA GLY A 150 12.01 61.98 15.96
C GLY A 150 12.48 60.57 16.33
N GLN A 151 13.47 60.43 17.23
CA GLN A 151 13.75 59.13 17.83
C GLN A 151 12.54 58.64 18.64
N SER A 152 12.15 57.38 18.48
CA SER A 152 10.93 56.86 19.08
C SER A 152 11.09 55.43 19.60
N ASP A 153 10.43 55.12 20.71
CA ASP A 153 10.33 53.76 21.26
C ASP A 153 8.86 53.40 21.55
N THR A 154 8.49 52.14 21.28
CA THR A 154 7.14 51.64 21.52
C THR A 154 7.18 50.54 22.57
N THR A 155 6.40 50.73 23.63
CA THR A 155 6.27 49.76 24.73
C THR A 155 4.80 49.42 24.97
N GLU A 156 4.55 48.30 25.62
CA GLU A 156 3.21 47.95 26.10
C GLU A 156 3.21 48.04 27.62
N ILE A 157 2.16 48.63 28.18
CA ILE A 157 2.02 48.88 29.61
C ILE A 157 0.62 48.51 30.07
N ASP A 158 0.49 48.03 31.30
CA ASP A 158 -0.81 47.87 31.95
C ASP A 158 -1.00 49.00 32.97
N ALA A 159 -2.05 49.80 32.80
CA ALA A 159 -2.33 50.95 33.65
C ALA A 159 -3.85 51.12 33.85
N GLY A 160 -4.27 51.37 35.09
CA GLY A 160 -5.69 51.58 35.40
C GLY A 160 -6.60 50.39 35.04
N GLY A 161 -6.08 49.16 35.06
CA GLY A 161 -6.82 47.95 34.70
C GLY A 161 -6.96 47.69 33.20
N HIS A 162 -6.32 48.50 32.36
CA HIS A 162 -6.36 48.42 30.91
C HIS A 162 -4.95 48.30 30.32
N SER A 163 -4.86 47.67 29.15
CA SER A 163 -3.61 47.48 28.42
C SER A 163 -3.44 48.61 27.42
N TYR A 164 -2.27 49.25 27.40
CA TYR A 164 -1.97 50.34 26.46
C TYR A 164 -0.72 50.06 25.65
N ARG A 165 -0.77 50.41 24.37
CA ARG A 165 0.42 50.54 23.51
C ARG A 165 0.88 52.00 23.57
N LEU A 166 2.08 52.21 24.11
CA LEU A 166 2.67 53.51 24.40
C LEU A 166 3.82 53.79 23.42
N LEU A 167 3.70 54.85 22.63
CA LEU A 167 4.77 55.39 21.81
C LEU A 167 5.37 56.61 22.51
N THR A 168 6.68 56.59 22.76
CA THR A 168 7.45 57.75 23.24
C THR A 168 8.29 58.29 22.09
N THR A 169 8.20 59.59 21.79
CA THR A 169 8.97 60.24 20.72
C THR A 169 9.72 61.46 21.25
N ALA A 170 11.02 61.56 20.98
CA ALA A 170 11.86 62.69 21.35
C ALA A 170 11.51 63.93 20.51
N LEU A 171 11.35 65.09 21.18
CA LEU A 171 11.06 66.36 20.51
C LEU A 171 12.33 67.06 19.98
N GLY A 172 13.52 66.58 20.36
CA GLY A 172 14.81 67.16 19.97
C GLY A 172 15.07 68.54 20.55
N GLU A 173 16.29 69.07 20.34
CA GLU A 173 16.79 70.29 21.00
C GLU A 173 16.66 70.20 22.54
N SER A 174 16.76 68.97 23.04
CA SER A 174 16.47 68.58 24.42
C SER A 174 15.06 69.01 24.90
N ARG A 175 14.07 69.32 24.06
CA ARG A 175 12.75 69.84 24.50
C ARG A 175 11.88 68.84 25.29
N GLY A 176 12.41 67.66 25.62
CA GLY A 176 11.69 66.56 26.25
C GLY A 176 11.21 65.53 25.23
N ALA A 177 10.31 64.66 25.66
CA ALA A 177 9.64 63.67 24.82
C ALA A 177 8.11 63.77 24.92
N LEU A 178 7.42 63.33 23.88
CA LEU A 178 5.97 63.19 23.85
C LEU A 178 5.61 61.70 23.92
N GLN A 179 4.74 61.36 24.86
CA GLN A 179 4.16 60.05 25.04
C GLN A 179 2.71 60.04 24.55
N VAL A 180 2.40 59.10 23.65
CA VAL A 180 1.07 58.85 23.12
C VAL A 180 0.72 57.38 23.39
N ALA A 181 -0.35 57.13 24.14
CA ALA A 181 -0.80 55.79 24.47
C ALA A 181 -2.22 55.53 23.95
N VAL A 182 -2.44 54.36 23.35
CA VAL A 182 -3.78 53.89 22.93
C VAL A 182 -4.11 52.57 23.61
N GLN A 183 -5.36 52.43 24.03
CA GLN A 183 -5.86 51.21 24.67
C GLN A 183 -5.95 50.07 23.66
N VAL A 184 -5.42 48.89 23.99
CA VAL A 184 -5.34 47.70 23.12
C VAL A 184 -6.12 46.49 23.65
N ASP A 185 -7.02 46.68 24.61
CA ASP A 185 -7.81 45.58 25.19
C ASP A 185 -8.69 44.87 24.16
N GLN A 186 -9.35 45.64 23.28
CA GLN A 186 -10.15 45.06 22.18
C GLN A 186 -9.27 44.22 21.24
N THR A 187 -8.06 44.71 20.95
CA THR A 187 -7.06 44.00 20.14
C THR A 187 -6.63 42.69 20.79
N ARG A 188 -6.31 42.71 22.09
CA ARG A 188 -5.97 41.52 22.88
C ARG A 188 -7.11 40.51 22.92
N GLN A 189 -8.36 40.97 23.09
CA GLN A 189 -9.54 40.10 23.10
C GLN A 189 -9.77 39.41 21.74
N VAL A 190 -9.61 40.14 20.64
CA VAL A 190 -9.69 39.57 19.28
C VAL A 190 -8.61 38.52 19.07
N LEU A 191 -7.35 38.83 19.41
CA LEU A 191 -6.23 37.87 19.31
C LEU A 191 -6.47 36.63 20.19
N ALA A 192 -6.95 36.79 21.42
CA ALA A 192 -7.29 35.66 22.30
C ALA A 192 -8.48 34.83 21.77
N GLY A 193 -9.44 35.46 21.10
CA GLY A 193 -10.51 34.78 20.37
C GLY A 193 -9.96 33.93 19.23
N MET A 194 -9.08 34.50 18.40
CA MET A 194 -8.40 33.79 17.31
C MET A 194 -7.59 32.59 17.85
N ALA A 195 -6.82 32.77 18.93
CA ALA A 195 -6.05 31.70 19.55
C ALA A 195 -6.93 30.53 20.00
N ARG A 196 -8.07 30.82 20.66
CA ARG A 196 -9.05 29.79 21.05
C ARG A 196 -9.64 29.06 19.85
N GLN A 197 -9.99 29.78 18.79
CA GLN A 197 -10.54 29.18 17.58
C GLN A 197 -9.51 28.28 16.87
N ILE A 198 -8.26 28.73 16.76
CA ILE A 198 -7.14 27.94 16.23
C ILE A 198 -6.93 26.66 17.05
N ALA A 199 -6.94 26.77 18.39
CA ALA A 199 -6.78 25.62 19.27
C ALA A 199 -7.93 24.60 19.10
N ALA A 200 -9.19 25.08 19.03
CA ALA A 200 -10.35 24.23 18.83
C ALA A 200 -10.31 23.49 17.48
N VAL A 201 -9.97 24.18 16.39
CA VAL A 201 -9.82 23.59 15.06
C VAL A 201 -8.66 22.58 15.05
N SER A 202 -7.53 22.91 15.67
CA SER A 202 -6.37 22.02 15.76
C SER A 202 -6.69 20.71 16.49
N LEU A 203 -7.43 20.80 17.60
CA LEU A 203 -7.91 19.65 18.34
C LEU A 203 -8.86 18.78 17.49
N ALA A 204 -9.79 19.40 16.76
CA ALA A 204 -10.71 18.70 15.88
C ALA A 204 -9.96 17.94 14.77
N VAL A 205 -8.99 18.59 14.10
CA VAL A 205 -8.14 17.97 13.07
C VAL A 205 -7.36 16.78 13.64
N MET A 206 -6.79 16.91 14.84
CA MET A 206 -6.07 15.83 15.50
C MET A 206 -6.96 14.62 15.78
N LEU A 207 -8.19 14.83 16.26
CA LEU A 207 -9.14 13.75 16.53
C LEU A 207 -9.57 13.04 15.23
N VAL A 208 -9.81 13.78 14.15
CA VAL A 208 -10.14 13.20 12.84
C VAL A 208 -8.97 12.38 12.28
N ALA A 209 -7.74 12.90 12.36
CA ALA A 209 -6.54 12.18 11.94
C ALA A 209 -6.34 10.88 12.73
N ALA A 210 -6.56 10.91 14.06
CA ALA A 210 -6.49 9.74 14.92
C ALA A 210 -7.54 8.67 14.54
N ALA A 211 -8.78 9.10 14.30
CA ALA A 211 -9.87 8.22 13.87
C ALA A 211 -9.58 7.58 12.50
N ALA A 212 -9.15 8.38 11.53
CA ALA A 212 -8.76 7.90 10.20
C ALA A 212 -7.61 6.88 10.29
N GLY A 213 -6.56 7.19 11.05
CA GLY A 213 -5.42 6.29 11.28
C GLY A 213 -5.85 4.95 11.90
N ARG A 214 -6.77 4.98 12.87
CA ARG A 214 -7.33 3.76 13.50
C ARG A 214 -8.13 2.92 12.51
N LEU A 215 -8.94 3.54 11.66
CA LEU A 215 -9.74 2.84 10.64
C LEU A 215 -8.88 2.21 9.55
N LEU A 216 -7.92 2.97 9.00
CA LEU A 216 -6.98 2.50 7.98
C LEU A 216 -6.13 1.33 8.49
N ALA A 217 -5.53 1.47 9.67
CA ALA A 217 -4.79 0.39 10.30
C ALA A 217 -5.69 -0.82 10.59
N GLY A 218 -6.93 -0.57 11.02
CA GLY A 218 -7.93 -1.61 11.24
C GLY A 218 -8.17 -2.51 10.03
N ARG A 219 -8.29 -1.88 8.85
CA ARG A 219 -8.56 -2.54 7.57
C ARG A 219 -7.37 -3.37 7.11
N VAL A 220 -6.15 -2.80 7.15
CA VAL A 220 -4.92 -3.49 6.71
C VAL A 220 -4.59 -4.66 7.63
N THR A 221 -4.60 -4.46 8.95
CA THR A 221 -4.21 -5.53 9.88
C THR A 221 -5.20 -6.68 9.91
N ARG A 222 -6.49 -6.42 9.65
CA ARG A 222 -7.51 -7.49 9.61
C ARG A 222 -7.28 -8.43 8.42
N ARG A 223 -6.90 -7.89 7.25
CA ARG A 223 -6.56 -8.71 6.07
C ARG A 223 -5.33 -9.57 6.33
N LEU A 224 -4.28 -8.99 6.92
CA LEU A 224 -3.06 -9.72 7.26
C LEU A 224 -3.29 -10.79 8.34
N ALA A 225 -4.11 -10.50 9.36
CA ALA A 225 -4.43 -11.47 10.40
C ALA A 225 -5.17 -12.69 9.85
N ARG A 226 -6.10 -12.51 8.92
CA ARG A 226 -6.81 -13.63 8.27
C ARG A 226 -5.86 -14.52 7.46
N LEU A 227 -4.88 -13.93 6.77
CA LEU A 227 -3.86 -14.70 6.05
C LEU A 227 -2.95 -15.49 6.99
N ALA A 228 -2.57 -14.88 8.12
CA ALA A 228 -1.77 -15.54 9.14
C ALA A 228 -2.53 -16.73 9.76
N GLU A 229 -3.82 -16.55 10.04
CA GLU A 229 -4.70 -17.60 10.57
C GLU A 229 -4.81 -18.80 9.61
N VAL A 230 -5.03 -18.55 8.31
CA VAL A 230 -5.04 -19.62 7.29
C VAL A 230 -3.68 -20.32 7.19
N ALA A 231 -2.57 -19.58 7.26
CA ALA A 231 -1.24 -20.18 7.23
C ALA A 231 -0.97 -21.06 8.46
N GLU A 232 -1.43 -20.63 9.63
CA GLU A 232 -1.30 -21.35 10.89
C GLU A 232 -2.17 -22.62 10.90
N GLU A 233 -3.40 -22.54 10.38
CA GLU A 233 -4.30 -23.68 10.16
C GLU A 233 -3.69 -24.73 9.22
N VAL A 234 -3.13 -24.30 8.08
CA VAL A 234 -2.39 -25.17 7.15
C VAL A 234 -1.20 -25.84 7.83
N SER A 235 -0.48 -25.12 8.69
CA SER A 235 0.71 -25.65 9.38
C SER A 235 0.37 -26.69 10.46
N THR A 236 -0.81 -26.56 11.08
CA THR A 236 -1.19 -27.38 12.24
C THR A 236 -2.01 -28.60 11.82
N ASP A 237 -3.05 -28.40 11.00
CA ASP A 237 -4.03 -29.45 10.68
C ASP A 237 -3.84 -30.05 9.27
N GLY A 238 -2.98 -29.44 8.44
CA GLY A 238 -2.70 -29.91 7.08
C GLY A 238 -3.89 -29.86 6.13
N ARG A 239 -5.02 -29.28 6.56
CA ARG A 239 -6.25 -29.12 5.78
C ARG A 239 -6.52 -27.64 5.55
N VAL A 240 -7.05 -27.33 4.38
CA VAL A 240 -7.53 -25.98 4.06
C VAL A 240 -9.05 -26.00 4.05
N ALA A 241 -9.66 -25.19 4.90
CA ALA A 241 -11.05 -24.81 4.74
C ALA A 241 -11.24 -24.25 3.32
N HIS A 242 -12.18 -24.81 2.54
CA HIS A 242 -12.44 -24.42 1.14
C HIS A 242 -12.67 -22.91 0.93
N ASP A 243 -12.95 -22.17 2.01
CA ASP A 243 -13.18 -20.72 2.03
C ASP A 243 -11.89 -19.87 1.97
N ALA A 244 -10.70 -20.47 2.08
CA ALA A 244 -9.42 -19.75 2.10
C ALA A 244 -8.94 -19.22 0.73
N THR A 245 -9.62 -19.61 -0.36
CA THR A 245 -9.20 -19.29 -1.74
C THR A 245 -9.93 -18.07 -2.31
N GLU A 246 -10.91 -17.52 -1.60
CA GLU A 246 -11.58 -16.28 -2.01
C GLU A 246 -10.56 -15.13 -2.06
N PRO A 247 -10.40 -14.44 -3.21
CA PRO A 247 -9.48 -13.32 -3.33
C PRO A 247 -9.83 -12.26 -2.30
N VAL A 248 -8.95 -12.02 -1.34
CA VAL A 248 -9.08 -10.91 -0.39
C VAL A 248 -9.04 -9.61 -1.18
N GLY A 249 -10.20 -9.09 -1.54
CA GLY A 249 -10.36 -8.02 -2.51
C GLY A 249 -9.54 -6.78 -2.19
N GLY A 250 -8.88 -6.24 -3.22
CA GLY A 250 -8.08 -5.01 -3.17
C GLY A 250 -7.14 -4.94 -4.37
N ARG A 251 -7.10 -3.81 -5.09
CA ARG A 251 -6.13 -3.57 -6.18
C ARG A 251 -4.81 -2.95 -5.68
N ASP A 252 -4.63 -2.88 -4.37
CA ASP A 252 -3.45 -2.32 -3.69
C ASP A 252 -2.33 -3.37 -3.54
N GLU A 253 -1.16 -2.93 -3.09
CA GLU A 253 0.03 -3.75 -2.80
C GLU A 253 -0.31 -4.93 -1.89
N VAL A 254 -1.18 -4.67 -0.90
CA VAL A 254 -1.63 -5.67 0.08
C VAL A 254 -2.49 -6.73 -0.60
N GLY A 255 -3.38 -6.35 -1.52
CA GLY A 255 -4.17 -7.29 -2.32
C GLY A 255 -3.31 -8.17 -3.23
N ARG A 256 -2.28 -7.60 -3.88
CA ARG A 256 -1.33 -8.38 -4.71
C ARG A 256 -0.56 -9.41 -3.88
N LEU A 257 -0.07 -9.01 -2.70
CA LEU A 257 0.62 -9.93 -1.79
C LEU A 257 -0.32 -11.04 -1.31
N SER A 258 -1.53 -10.69 -0.87
CA SER A 258 -2.56 -11.64 -0.44
C SER A 258 -2.84 -12.68 -1.54
N ALA A 259 -3.05 -12.23 -2.78
CA ALA A 259 -3.30 -13.11 -3.92
C ALA A 259 -2.10 -14.01 -4.28
N SER A 260 -0.86 -13.52 -4.12
CA SER A 260 0.32 -14.36 -4.33
C SER A 260 0.46 -15.44 -3.25
N PHE A 261 0.16 -15.09 -2.00
CA PHE A 261 0.23 -16.00 -0.86
C PHE A 261 -0.86 -17.06 -0.92
N SER A 262 -2.11 -16.68 -1.20
CA SER A 262 -3.22 -17.63 -1.40
C SER A 262 -2.93 -18.61 -2.55
N ARG A 263 -2.34 -18.14 -3.67
CA ARG A 263 -1.91 -19.04 -4.76
C ARG A 263 -0.83 -20.01 -4.32
N MET A 264 0.15 -19.55 -3.54
CA MET A 264 1.21 -20.41 -3.00
C MET A 264 0.63 -21.48 -2.06
N LEU A 265 -0.26 -21.09 -1.13
CA LEU A 265 -0.95 -22.01 -0.24
C LEU A 265 -1.77 -23.05 -1.02
N GLY A 266 -2.56 -22.61 -1.99
CA GLY A 266 -3.36 -23.52 -2.84
C GLY A 266 -2.49 -24.55 -3.57
N ARG A 267 -1.33 -24.14 -4.10
CA ARG A 267 -0.36 -25.06 -4.72
C ARG A 267 0.23 -26.06 -3.73
N MET A 268 0.57 -25.61 -2.52
CA MET A 268 1.13 -26.47 -1.48
C MET A 268 0.14 -27.55 -1.04
N VAL A 269 -1.14 -27.18 -0.89
CA VAL A 269 -2.22 -28.09 -0.51
C VAL A 269 -2.48 -29.12 -1.61
N ALA A 270 -2.62 -28.66 -2.86
CA ALA A 270 -2.81 -29.56 -4.00
C ALA A 270 -1.65 -30.56 -4.14
N ALA A 271 -0.40 -30.11 -3.94
CA ALA A 271 0.77 -30.98 -3.95
C ALA A 271 0.73 -32.02 -2.82
N ARG A 272 0.31 -31.62 -1.62
CA ARG A 272 0.16 -32.52 -0.47
C ARG A 272 -0.92 -33.57 -0.71
N GLU A 273 -2.11 -33.17 -1.16
CA GLU A 273 -3.19 -34.11 -1.48
C GLU A 273 -2.79 -35.10 -2.58
N ALA A 274 -2.07 -34.63 -3.60
CA ALA A 274 -1.53 -35.50 -4.65
C ALA A 274 -0.52 -36.52 -4.10
N GLN A 275 0.32 -36.12 -3.14
CA GLN A 275 1.26 -37.02 -2.46
C GLN A 275 0.54 -38.03 -1.57
N GLU A 276 -0.47 -37.61 -0.80
CA GLU A 276 -1.25 -38.51 0.07
C GLU A 276 -2.02 -39.54 -0.75
N ARG A 277 -2.67 -39.11 -1.85
CA ARG A 277 -3.30 -40.03 -2.82
C ARG A 277 -2.29 -41.02 -3.40
N LEU A 278 -1.12 -40.54 -3.84
CA LEU A 278 -0.06 -41.41 -4.37
C LEU A 278 0.37 -42.48 -3.36
N VAL A 279 0.61 -42.11 -2.10
CA VAL A 279 1.02 -43.07 -1.06
C VAL A 279 -0.08 -44.08 -0.77
N HIS A 280 -1.34 -43.61 -0.69
CA HIS A 280 -2.48 -44.48 -0.46
C HIS A 280 -2.64 -45.51 -1.58
N ASP A 281 -2.58 -45.08 -2.83
CA ASP A 281 -2.78 -45.94 -3.98
C ASP A 281 -1.60 -46.90 -4.16
N ALA A 282 -0.36 -46.41 -3.98
CA ALA A 282 0.84 -47.25 -3.94
C ALA A 282 0.73 -48.35 -2.87
N ALA A 283 0.24 -48.03 -1.67
CA ALA A 283 0.07 -49.00 -0.60
C ALA A 283 -0.97 -50.09 -0.95
N HIS A 284 -2.02 -49.73 -1.69
CA HIS A 284 -3.02 -50.70 -2.15
C HIS A 284 -2.43 -51.62 -3.22
N GLU A 285 -1.79 -51.04 -4.24
CA GLU A 285 -1.24 -51.80 -5.37
C GLU A 285 -0.04 -52.65 -4.98
N LEU A 286 0.75 -52.28 -3.97
CA LEU A 286 1.82 -53.12 -3.43
C LEU A 286 1.29 -54.26 -2.55
N ARG A 287 0.12 -54.11 -1.92
CA ARG A 287 -0.42 -55.14 -1.00
C ARG A 287 -0.86 -56.40 -1.75
N THR A 288 -1.45 -56.26 -2.93
CA THR A 288 -1.91 -57.39 -3.76
C THR A 288 -0.78 -58.36 -4.15
N PRO A 289 0.30 -57.92 -4.86
CA PRO A 289 1.41 -58.79 -5.23
C PRO A 289 2.12 -59.37 -4.01
N LEU A 290 2.27 -58.58 -2.94
CA LEU A 290 2.90 -59.03 -1.71
C LEU A 290 2.07 -60.13 -1.00
N THR A 291 0.74 -60.02 -1.04
CA THR A 291 -0.17 -61.04 -0.48
C THR A 291 -0.10 -62.34 -1.30
N SER A 292 -0.06 -62.23 -2.63
CA SER A 292 0.11 -63.35 -3.57
C SER A 292 1.44 -64.09 -3.31
N LEU A 293 2.55 -63.34 -3.25
CA LEU A 293 3.88 -63.85 -2.91
C LEU A 293 3.89 -64.60 -1.57
N LEU A 294 3.32 -64.00 -0.52
CA LEU A 294 3.24 -64.61 0.81
C LEU A 294 2.39 -65.89 0.80
N ALA A 295 1.27 -65.90 0.07
CA ALA A 295 0.42 -67.08 -0.05
C ALA A 295 1.15 -68.23 -0.74
N ASN A 296 1.78 -67.97 -1.89
CA ASN A 296 2.53 -68.99 -2.64
C ASN A 296 3.73 -69.51 -1.85
N ALA A 297 4.48 -68.63 -1.19
CA ALA A 297 5.58 -69.03 -0.30
C ALA A 297 5.09 -69.86 0.90
N THR A 298 3.94 -69.52 1.47
CA THR A 298 3.33 -70.28 2.58
C THR A 298 2.92 -71.69 2.13
N VAL A 299 2.36 -71.82 0.93
CA VAL A 299 2.00 -73.14 0.34
C VAL A 299 3.25 -73.98 0.11
N LEU A 300 4.30 -73.41 -0.49
CA LEU A 300 5.59 -74.07 -0.69
C LEU A 300 6.23 -74.54 0.63
N HIS A 301 6.04 -73.79 1.72
CA HIS A 301 6.61 -74.13 3.02
C HIS A 301 5.78 -75.17 3.80
N ARG A 302 4.45 -75.09 3.76
CA ARG A 302 3.56 -75.95 4.57
C ARG A 302 3.24 -77.30 3.93
N VAL A 303 3.25 -77.40 2.60
CA VAL A 303 2.86 -78.64 1.91
C VAL A 303 4.12 -79.44 1.59
N SER A 304 4.38 -80.49 2.37
CA SER A 304 5.58 -81.33 2.27
C SER A 304 5.63 -82.23 1.02
N GLU A 305 4.49 -82.52 0.40
CA GLU A 305 4.38 -83.37 -0.80
C GLU A 305 3.64 -82.63 -1.94
N LEU A 306 4.30 -81.64 -2.55
CA LEU A 306 3.85 -81.06 -3.81
C LEU A 306 4.35 -81.90 -4.99
N SER A 307 3.51 -82.10 -6.01
CA SER A 307 4.00 -82.65 -7.28
C SER A 307 5.04 -81.71 -7.90
N PRO A 308 6.01 -82.22 -8.68
CA PRO A 308 7.01 -81.39 -9.36
C PRO A 308 6.36 -80.25 -10.16
N ASP A 309 5.35 -80.57 -10.98
CA ASP A 309 4.62 -79.56 -11.77
C ASP A 309 3.95 -78.48 -10.92
N SER A 310 3.41 -78.81 -9.74
CA SER A 310 2.75 -77.82 -8.87
C SER A 310 3.78 -76.91 -8.20
N ARG A 311 4.94 -77.47 -7.84
CA ARG A 311 6.05 -76.72 -7.27
C ARG A 311 6.63 -75.75 -8.29
N ASP A 312 6.83 -76.20 -9.52
CA ASP A 312 7.38 -75.37 -10.60
C ASP A 312 6.43 -74.21 -10.92
N ARG A 313 5.11 -74.45 -11.00
CA ARG A 313 4.11 -73.38 -11.16
C ARG A 313 4.15 -72.35 -10.03
N LEU A 314 4.22 -72.79 -8.77
CA LEU A 314 4.32 -71.88 -7.61
C LEU A 314 5.59 -71.03 -7.65
N LEU A 315 6.72 -71.60 -8.10
CA LEU A 315 7.98 -70.88 -8.27
C LEU A 315 7.90 -69.87 -9.42
N ASP A 316 7.30 -70.24 -10.54
CA ASP A 316 7.05 -69.35 -11.68
C ASP A 316 6.15 -68.18 -11.29
N ASP A 317 5.07 -68.44 -10.53
CA ASP A 317 4.18 -67.41 -10.01
C ASP A 317 4.92 -66.44 -9.09
N ILE A 318 5.77 -66.94 -8.18
CA ILE A 318 6.59 -66.09 -7.30
C ILE A 318 7.56 -65.23 -8.11
N GLN A 319 8.23 -65.80 -9.12
CA GLN A 319 9.13 -65.03 -9.97
C GLN A 319 8.39 -63.97 -10.79
N HIS A 320 7.19 -64.30 -11.27
CA HIS A 320 6.34 -63.37 -12.00
C HIS A 320 5.93 -62.19 -11.10
N GLU A 321 5.36 -62.47 -9.94
CA GLU A 321 4.91 -61.45 -8.99
C GLU A 321 6.06 -60.58 -8.46
N THR A 322 7.26 -61.15 -8.29
CA THR A 322 8.46 -60.38 -7.91
C THR A 322 8.90 -59.39 -9.00
N ARG A 323 8.81 -59.79 -10.28
CA ARG A 323 9.11 -58.91 -11.41
C ARG A 323 8.09 -57.78 -11.52
N GLU A 324 6.80 -58.10 -11.36
CA GLU A 324 5.73 -57.09 -11.34
C GLU A 324 5.90 -56.10 -10.19
N LEU A 325 6.25 -56.59 -8.99
CA LEU A 325 6.53 -55.73 -7.84
C LEU A 325 7.71 -54.79 -8.10
N GLY A 326 8.78 -55.29 -8.72
CA GLY A 326 9.94 -54.48 -9.12
C GLY A 326 9.56 -53.37 -10.10
N HIS A 327 8.79 -53.70 -11.14
CA HIS A 327 8.30 -52.73 -12.11
C HIS A 327 7.40 -51.66 -11.47
N LEU A 328 6.49 -52.06 -10.58
CA LEU A 328 5.62 -51.13 -9.86
C LEU A 328 6.44 -50.18 -8.97
N VAL A 329 7.47 -50.68 -8.28
CA VAL A 329 8.35 -49.84 -7.46
C VAL A 329 9.12 -48.83 -8.33
N ASP A 330 9.64 -49.26 -9.47
CA ASP A 330 10.35 -48.37 -10.40
C ASP A 330 9.42 -47.26 -10.90
N GLU A 331 8.19 -47.59 -11.31
CA GLU A 331 7.18 -46.61 -11.75
C GLU A 331 6.76 -45.65 -10.63
N LEU A 332 6.61 -46.13 -9.40
CA LEU A 332 6.32 -45.29 -8.23
C LEU A 332 7.46 -44.32 -7.91
N VAL A 333 8.71 -44.79 -7.97
CA VAL A 333 9.91 -43.96 -7.80
C VAL A 333 9.98 -42.91 -8.89
N GLU A 334 9.71 -43.29 -10.15
CA GLU A 334 9.66 -42.35 -11.26
C GLU A 334 8.60 -41.27 -11.07
N LEU A 335 7.40 -41.64 -10.62
CA LEU A 335 6.30 -40.72 -10.36
C LEU A 335 6.61 -39.77 -9.19
N ALA A 336 7.19 -40.28 -8.10
CA ALA A 336 7.60 -39.47 -6.95
C ALA A 336 8.70 -38.45 -7.31
N LEU A 337 9.55 -38.77 -8.29
CA LEU A 337 10.63 -37.90 -8.75
C LEU A 337 10.20 -36.90 -9.82
N ALA A 338 9.11 -37.15 -10.55
CA ALA A 338 8.65 -36.34 -11.67
C ALA A 338 8.31 -34.87 -11.30
N GLY A 339 7.98 -34.58 -10.04
CA GLY A 339 7.69 -33.21 -9.56
C GLY A 339 8.82 -32.53 -8.77
N ARG A 340 9.88 -33.25 -8.40
CA ARG A 340 10.96 -32.74 -7.52
C ARG A 340 12.15 -32.17 -8.27
N ARG A 341 12.33 -32.55 -9.54
CA ARG A 341 13.41 -32.03 -10.35
C ARG A 341 12.91 -30.75 -11.00
N GLY A 342 13.50 -29.62 -10.62
CA GLY A 342 13.50 -28.41 -11.46
C GLY A 342 14.28 -28.70 -12.74
N GLU A 343 13.77 -29.64 -13.56
CA GLU A 343 14.32 -29.98 -14.85
C GLU A 343 14.34 -28.69 -15.66
N THR A 344 15.55 -28.27 -16.03
CA THR A 344 15.75 -27.05 -16.78
C THR A 344 15.09 -27.24 -18.13
N GLU A 345 14.09 -26.40 -18.45
CA GLU A 345 13.46 -26.47 -19.76
C GLU A 345 14.46 -26.07 -20.85
N GLU A 346 14.73 -27.00 -21.76
CA GLU A 346 15.65 -26.84 -22.88
C GLU A 346 14.95 -27.07 -24.22
N PRO A 347 15.55 -26.64 -25.35
CA PRO A 347 15.09 -27.03 -26.68
C PRO A 347 15.22 -28.54 -26.88
N VAL A 348 14.11 -29.23 -27.10
CA VAL A 348 14.04 -30.68 -27.30
C VAL A 348 13.44 -31.01 -28.66
N ALA A 349 14.19 -31.70 -29.50
CA ALA A 349 13.69 -32.23 -30.77
C ALA A 349 12.88 -33.51 -30.54
N LEU A 350 11.57 -33.48 -30.79
CA LEU A 350 10.68 -34.61 -30.52
C LEU A 350 11.00 -35.85 -31.36
N ALA A 351 11.49 -35.64 -32.59
CA ALA A 351 11.96 -36.73 -33.45
C ALA A 351 13.10 -37.54 -32.79
N GLU A 352 14.07 -36.86 -32.18
CA GLU A 352 15.21 -37.53 -31.52
C GLU A 352 14.81 -38.22 -30.22
N VAL A 353 13.83 -37.67 -29.50
CA VAL A 353 13.21 -38.32 -28.35
C VAL A 353 12.55 -39.64 -28.77
N ALA A 354 11.69 -39.61 -29.79
CA ALA A 354 11.00 -40.79 -30.28
C ALA A 354 11.95 -41.85 -30.84
N ARG A 355 12.99 -41.45 -31.60
CA ARG A 355 14.01 -42.38 -32.09
C ARG A 355 14.80 -43.04 -30.96
N ARG A 356 15.14 -42.30 -29.89
CA ARG A 356 15.81 -42.88 -28.71
C ARG A 356 14.90 -43.86 -27.98
N ALA A 357 13.64 -43.52 -27.79
CA ALA A 357 12.65 -44.40 -27.16
C ALA A 357 12.41 -45.68 -28.01
N ALA A 358 12.23 -45.53 -29.32
CA ALA A 358 12.11 -46.64 -30.28
C ALA A 358 13.28 -47.62 -30.19
N ARG A 359 14.54 -47.13 -30.17
CA ARG A 359 15.73 -47.98 -29.99
C ARG A 359 15.73 -48.74 -28.67
N ARG A 360 15.20 -48.12 -27.60
CA ARG A 360 15.13 -48.74 -26.27
C ARG A 360 14.11 -49.88 -26.26
N VAL A 361 12.93 -49.65 -26.84
CA VAL A 361 11.89 -50.68 -26.97
C VAL A 361 12.37 -51.83 -27.83
N TYR A 362 12.96 -51.57 -29.00
CA TYR A 362 13.52 -52.61 -29.86
C TYR A 362 14.53 -53.51 -29.13
N ARG A 363 15.44 -52.94 -28.34
CA ARG A 363 16.42 -53.73 -27.57
C ARG A 363 15.78 -54.62 -26.50
N ARG A 364 14.63 -54.23 -25.96
CA ARG A 364 13.93 -54.97 -24.88
C ARG A 364 12.99 -56.02 -25.43
N THR A 365 12.28 -55.71 -26.51
CA THR A 365 11.14 -56.53 -26.99
C THR A 365 11.34 -57.10 -28.39
N GLY A 366 12.37 -56.65 -29.12
CA GLY A 366 12.57 -57.00 -30.54
C GLY A 366 11.57 -56.31 -31.49
N ARG A 367 10.64 -55.50 -30.99
CA ARG A 367 9.60 -54.86 -31.80
C ARG A 367 10.15 -53.69 -32.62
N LEU A 368 9.91 -53.74 -33.93
CA LEU A 368 10.22 -52.64 -34.83
C LEU A 368 9.27 -51.46 -34.57
N VAL A 369 9.84 -50.26 -34.58
CA VAL A 369 9.10 -49.00 -34.41
C VAL A 369 9.47 -48.08 -35.57
N HIS A 370 8.48 -47.68 -36.36
CA HIS A 370 8.61 -46.71 -37.44
C HIS A 370 8.28 -45.32 -36.93
N VAL A 371 9.23 -44.38 -37.02
CA VAL A 371 9.04 -43.00 -36.56
C VAL A 371 8.88 -42.08 -37.76
N ASP A 372 7.66 -41.61 -37.96
CA ASP A 372 7.28 -40.57 -38.92
C ASP A 372 7.14 -39.23 -38.18
N ALA A 373 8.17 -38.39 -38.23
CA ALA A 373 8.24 -37.15 -37.46
C ALA A 373 8.58 -35.94 -38.33
N ASP A 374 7.96 -34.81 -38.03
CA ASP A 374 8.42 -33.50 -38.51
C ASP A 374 9.58 -32.96 -37.64
N ASP A 375 10.09 -31.78 -37.99
CA ASP A 375 11.18 -31.11 -37.27
C ASP A 375 10.70 -30.37 -36.00
N SER A 376 9.66 -30.86 -35.33
CA SER A 376 9.12 -30.22 -34.12
C SER A 376 10.16 -30.14 -32.99
N VAL A 377 10.52 -28.91 -32.61
CA VAL A 377 11.36 -28.62 -31.44
C VAL A 377 10.54 -27.87 -30.40
N VAL A 378 10.53 -28.39 -29.17
CA VAL A 378 9.70 -27.88 -28.07
C VAL A 378 10.58 -27.45 -26.91
N ARG A 379 10.18 -26.39 -26.20
CA ARG A 379 10.82 -26.00 -24.95
C ARG A 379 10.20 -26.78 -23.79
N GLY A 380 10.96 -27.69 -23.21
CA GLY A 380 10.47 -28.61 -22.19
C GLY A 380 11.58 -29.43 -21.54
N SER A 381 11.18 -30.38 -20.71
CA SER A 381 12.12 -31.33 -20.12
C SER A 381 12.41 -32.48 -21.09
N SER A 382 13.68 -32.67 -21.48
CA SER A 382 14.08 -33.83 -22.30
C SER A 382 13.75 -35.14 -21.59
N GLN A 383 14.01 -35.23 -20.28
CA GLN A 383 13.76 -36.44 -19.51
C GLN A 383 12.26 -36.73 -19.37
N GLY A 384 11.43 -35.70 -19.15
CA GLY A 384 9.98 -35.85 -19.08
C GLY A 384 9.39 -36.34 -20.40
N LEU A 385 9.80 -35.71 -21.52
CA LEU A 385 9.32 -36.07 -22.86
C LEU A 385 9.78 -37.47 -23.28
N GLU A 386 11.04 -37.84 -23.00
CA GLU A 386 11.53 -39.22 -23.22
C GLU A 386 10.73 -40.26 -22.46
N ARG A 387 10.33 -39.93 -21.23
CA ARG A 387 9.53 -40.82 -20.39
C ARG A 387 8.11 -40.99 -20.92
N ALA A 388 7.46 -39.90 -21.34
CA ALA A 388 6.13 -39.98 -21.94
C ALA A 388 6.13 -40.83 -23.22
N VAL A 389 7.09 -40.59 -24.12
CA VAL A 389 7.19 -41.37 -25.37
C VAL A 389 7.58 -42.83 -25.10
N GLY A 390 8.47 -43.07 -24.12
CA GLY A 390 8.81 -44.42 -23.67
C GLY A 390 7.59 -45.20 -23.19
N ASN A 391 6.80 -44.61 -22.29
CA ASN A 391 5.58 -45.21 -21.76
C ASN A 391 4.56 -45.54 -22.86
N LEU A 392 4.36 -44.64 -23.83
CA LEU A 392 3.47 -44.90 -24.97
C LEU A 392 3.94 -46.10 -25.81
N LEU A 393 5.24 -46.18 -26.10
CA LEU A 393 5.80 -47.26 -26.91
C LEU A 393 5.84 -48.60 -26.17
N GLU A 394 6.14 -48.60 -24.88
CA GLU A 394 6.08 -49.80 -24.04
C GLU A 394 4.65 -50.32 -23.93
N ASN A 395 3.67 -49.42 -23.80
CA ASN A 395 2.26 -49.78 -23.83
C ASN A 395 1.87 -50.39 -25.18
N ALA A 396 2.24 -49.76 -26.29
CA ALA A 396 2.00 -50.28 -27.64
C ALA A 396 2.61 -51.68 -27.84
N ALA A 397 3.88 -51.87 -27.46
CA ALA A 397 4.56 -53.17 -27.60
C ALA A 397 3.97 -54.27 -26.71
N LYS A 398 3.41 -53.90 -25.56
CA LYS A 398 2.74 -54.81 -24.64
C LYS A 398 1.39 -55.30 -25.18
N PHE A 399 0.57 -54.39 -25.73
CA PHE A 399 -0.77 -54.71 -26.22
C PHE A 399 -0.78 -55.27 -27.65
N ASP A 400 0.28 -55.05 -28.41
CA ASP A 400 0.54 -55.61 -29.73
C ASP A 400 1.75 -56.57 -29.67
N ALA A 401 1.73 -57.51 -28.73
CA ALA A 401 2.85 -58.42 -28.46
C ALA A 401 3.13 -59.37 -29.65
N ASP A 402 2.06 -59.89 -30.27
CA ASP A 402 2.13 -60.90 -31.35
C ASP A 402 2.11 -60.30 -32.77
N GLY A 403 2.02 -58.97 -32.93
CA GLY A 403 2.00 -58.36 -34.26
C GLY A 403 3.28 -58.64 -35.05
N SER A 404 3.21 -58.71 -36.37
CA SER A 404 4.40 -58.76 -37.23
C SER A 404 4.82 -57.38 -37.72
N GLU A 405 3.88 -56.42 -37.70
CA GLU A 405 4.05 -55.09 -38.26
C GLU A 405 4.71 -54.11 -37.27
N PRO A 406 5.43 -53.09 -37.77
CA PRO A 406 6.00 -52.06 -36.93
C PRO A 406 4.94 -51.22 -36.20
N ILE A 407 5.24 -50.85 -34.95
CA ILE A 407 4.52 -49.80 -34.23
C ILE A 407 4.83 -48.47 -34.91
N GLU A 408 3.82 -47.63 -35.15
CA GLU A 408 4.00 -46.36 -35.86
C GLU A 408 3.96 -45.19 -34.86
N VAL A 409 4.97 -44.32 -34.89
CA VAL A 409 4.97 -43.04 -34.15
C VAL A 409 4.81 -41.91 -35.13
N ARG A 410 3.79 -41.08 -34.95
CA ARG A 410 3.57 -39.87 -35.73
C ARG A 410 3.80 -38.64 -34.88
N ILE A 411 4.66 -37.73 -35.34
CA ILE A 411 4.92 -36.45 -34.68
C ILE A 411 4.60 -35.30 -35.63
N ARG A 412 3.65 -34.44 -35.23
CA ARG A 412 3.25 -33.26 -36.01
C ARG A 412 2.96 -32.08 -35.11
N GLN A 413 3.63 -30.95 -35.33
CA GLN A 413 3.40 -29.69 -34.61
C GLN A 413 3.31 -29.85 -33.08
N GLY A 414 4.25 -30.58 -32.48
CA GLY A 414 4.26 -30.82 -31.03
C GLY A 414 3.24 -31.86 -30.52
N ALA A 415 2.50 -32.53 -31.39
CA ALA A 415 1.69 -33.70 -31.05
C ALA A 415 2.48 -34.97 -31.35
N VAL A 416 2.51 -35.90 -30.39
CA VAL A 416 3.10 -37.24 -30.54
C VAL A 416 1.98 -38.27 -30.40
N THR A 417 1.80 -39.12 -31.40
CA THR A 417 0.81 -40.21 -31.38
C THR A 417 1.49 -41.52 -31.73
N VAL A 418 1.24 -42.54 -30.90
CA VAL A 418 1.68 -43.92 -31.12
C VAL A 418 0.48 -44.74 -31.57
N HIS A 419 0.69 -45.50 -32.64
CA HIS A 419 -0.30 -46.36 -33.27
C HIS A 419 0.17 -47.81 -33.20
N ASP A 420 -0.64 -48.66 -32.57
CA ASP A 420 -0.46 -50.10 -32.52
C ASP A 420 -1.60 -50.83 -33.24
N ARG A 421 -1.46 -52.15 -33.42
CA ARG A 421 -2.49 -53.02 -34.01
C ARG A 421 -3.08 -53.99 -32.98
N GLY A 422 -2.99 -53.64 -31.70
CA GLY A 422 -3.54 -54.45 -30.61
C GLY A 422 -5.09 -54.44 -30.59
N PRO A 423 -5.70 -54.85 -29.47
CA PRO A 423 -7.17 -54.95 -29.36
C PRO A 423 -7.89 -53.58 -29.41
N GLY A 424 -7.17 -52.47 -29.33
CA GLY A 424 -7.74 -51.13 -29.24
C GLY A 424 -8.24 -50.77 -27.85
N ILE A 425 -8.84 -49.58 -27.72
CA ILE A 425 -9.38 -49.05 -26.46
C ILE A 425 -10.89 -48.88 -26.63
N ALA A 426 -11.68 -49.40 -25.69
CA ALA A 426 -13.12 -49.22 -25.70
C ALA A 426 -13.48 -47.75 -25.49
N ALA A 427 -14.54 -47.27 -26.17
CA ALA A 427 -14.94 -45.86 -26.11
C ALA A 427 -15.17 -45.35 -24.67
N ALA A 428 -15.72 -46.21 -23.80
CA ALA A 428 -15.96 -45.90 -22.38
C ALA A 428 -14.66 -45.68 -21.57
N ASP A 429 -13.55 -46.25 -22.03
CA ASP A 429 -12.28 -46.25 -21.30
C ASP A 429 -11.32 -45.15 -21.83
N THR A 430 -11.56 -44.60 -23.02
CA THR A 430 -10.68 -43.61 -23.68
C THR A 430 -10.32 -42.38 -22.84
N SER A 431 -11.20 -41.94 -21.94
CA SER A 431 -10.93 -40.85 -21.01
C SER A 431 -10.24 -41.31 -19.72
N ARG A 432 -10.52 -42.53 -19.28
CA ARG A 432 -10.09 -43.09 -18.00
C ARG A 432 -8.75 -43.81 -18.05
N VAL A 433 -8.29 -44.21 -19.23
CA VAL A 433 -6.96 -44.86 -19.42
C VAL A 433 -5.78 -44.01 -18.96
N PHE A 434 -5.99 -42.71 -18.72
CA PHE A 434 -4.99 -41.79 -18.18
C PHE A 434 -5.10 -41.59 -16.66
N ASP A 435 -6.12 -42.16 -16.02
CA ASP A 435 -6.26 -42.15 -14.57
C ASP A 435 -5.21 -43.07 -13.94
N ARG A 436 -4.66 -42.68 -12.79
CA ARG A 436 -3.66 -43.48 -12.07
C ARG A 436 -4.24 -44.83 -11.66
N PHE A 437 -3.47 -45.89 -11.90
CA PHE A 437 -3.81 -47.28 -11.56
C PHE A 437 -5.06 -47.82 -12.25
N TYR A 438 -5.66 -47.06 -13.17
CA TYR A 438 -6.79 -47.53 -13.93
C TYR A 438 -6.35 -48.56 -14.97
N ARG A 439 -7.10 -49.66 -15.04
CA ARG A 439 -6.90 -50.73 -16.02
C ARG A 439 -8.25 -51.14 -16.61
N ALA A 440 -8.35 -51.14 -17.93
CA ALA A 440 -9.52 -51.64 -18.64
C ALA A 440 -9.71 -53.15 -18.40
N ASP A 441 -10.94 -53.65 -18.49
CA ASP A 441 -11.30 -55.04 -18.22
C ASP A 441 -10.55 -56.02 -19.13
N SER A 442 -10.42 -55.64 -20.40
CA SER A 442 -9.63 -56.37 -21.40
C SER A 442 -8.14 -56.45 -21.07
N ALA A 443 -7.64 -55.55 -20.23
CA ALA A 443 -6.25 -55.49 -19.83
C ALA A 443 -5.97 -56.18 -18.48
N ARG A 444 -6.98 -56.66 -17.74
CA ARG A 444 -6.84 -57.21 -16.36
C ARG A 444 -6.04 -58.52 -16.24
N GLY A 445 -5.52 -59.07 -17.33
CA GLY A 445 -4.63 -60.25 -17.33
C GLY A 445 -3.20 -59.98 -17.84
N LEU A 446 -2.88 -58.76 -18.30
CA LEU A 446 -1.54 -58.42 -18.77
C LEU A 446 -0.69 -57.78 -17.66
N PRO A 447 0.64 -58.01 -17.59
CA PRO A 447 1.52 -57.41 -16.58
C PRO A 447 1.55 -55.87 -16.66
N GLY A 448 1.39 -55.15 -15.55
CA GLY A 448 1.49 -53.69 -15.49
C GLY A 448 0.53 -52.99 -14.52
N SER A 449 0.99 -51.86 -13.96
CA SER A 449 0.34 -51.14 -12.85
C SER A 449 -0.80 -50.19 -13.24
N GLY A 450 -0.90 -49.78 -14.50
CA GLY A 450 -1.77 -48.67 -14.91
C GLY A 450 -1.20 -47.27 -14.63
N LEU A 451 0.08 -47.13 -14.28
CA LEU A 451 0.73 -45.83 -14.07
C LEU A 451 1.28 -45.20 -15.36
N GLY A 452 1.68 -46.01 -16.35
CA GLY A 452 2.40 -45.52 -17.52
C GLY A 452 1.67 -44.41 -18.30
N LEU A 453 0.37 -44.57 -18.56
CA LEU A 453 -0.42 -43.55 -19.25
C LEU A 453 -0.74 -42.33 -18.36
N ALA A 454 -0.85 -42.51 -17.05
CA ALA A 454 -0.96 -41.39 -16.11
C ALA A 454 0.33 -40.54 -16.10
N ILE A 455 1.50 -41.16 -16.26
CA ILE A 455 2.77 -40.42 -16.44
C ILE A 455 2.75 -39.60 -17.73
N VAL A 456 2.21 -40.15 -18.83
CA VAL A 456 2.04 -39.41 -20.08
C VAL A 456 1.14 -38.19 -19.88
N HIS A 457 0.05 -38.34 -19.12
CA HIS A 457 -0.84 -37.25 -18.75
C HIS A 457 -0.14 -36.16 -17.96
N ASP A 458 0.55 -36.51 -16.87
CA ASP A 458 1.26 -35.56 -16.02
C ASP A 458 2.34 -34.79 -16.80
N VAL A 459 3.06 -35.46 -17.71
CA VAL A 459 4.04 -34.81 -18.59
C VAL A 459 3.35 -33.86 -19.58
N ALA A 460 2.23 -34.26 -20.19
CA ALA A 460 1.51 -33.42 -21.15
C ALA A 460 0.99 -32.13 -20.48
N GLU A 461 0.39 -32.25 -19.30
CA GLU A 461 -0.10 -31.09 -18.52
C GLU A 461 1.04 -30.17 -18.08
N ALA A 462 2.18 -30.72 -17.64
CA ALA A 462 3.37 -29.91 -17.31
C ALA A 462 3.87 -29.09 -18.51
N HIS A 463 3.68 -29.62 -19.73
CA HIS A 463 4.01 -28.94 -20.99
C HIS A 463 2.81 -28.16 -21.58
N GLY A 464 1.73 -27.96 -20.80
CA GLY A 464 0.57 -27.16 -21.17
C GLY A 464 -0.21 -27.71 -22.37
N GLY A 465 -0.11 -29.01 -22.64
CA GLY A 465 -0.92 -29.71 -23.63
C GLY A 465 -1.90 -30.68 -22.99
N SER A 466 -2.32 -31.68 -23.76
CA SER A 466 -3.32 -32.68 -23.36
C SER A 466 -3.00 -34.06 -23.94
N VAL A 467 -3.64 -35.10 -23.40
CA VAL A 467 -3.56 -36.47 -23.90
C VAL A 467 -4.75 -36.83 -24.78
N SER A 468 -4.58 -37.87 -25.59
CA SER A 468 -5.63 -38.42 -26.44
C SER A 468 -5.49 -39.93 -26.56
N ALA A 469 -6.60 -40.66 -26.46
CA ALA A 469 -6.69 -42.08 -26.76
C ALA A 469 -7.88 -42.34 -27.69
N GLY A 470 -7.71 -43.22 -28.66
CA GLY A 470 -8.76 -43.60 -29.58
C GLY A 470 -8.41 -44.82 -30.40
N THR A 471 -9.25 -45.14 -31.38
CA THR A 471 -9.05 -46.26 -32.29
C THR A 471 -8.21 -45.85 -33.49
N ARG A 472 -7.25 -46.69 -33.88
CA ARG A 472 -6.47 -46.51 -35.10
C ARG A 472 -7.34 -46.85 -36.33
N PRO A 473 -7.24 -46.08 -37.43
CA PRO A 473 -7.82 -46.49 -38.71
C PRO A 473 -7.29 -47.87 -39.15
N GLY A 474 -8.20 -48.82 -39.38
CA GLY A 474 -7.83 -50.21 -39.69
C GLY A 474 -7.66 -51.13 -38.47
N GLY A 475 -8.07 -50.69 -37.28
CA GLY A 475 -7.99 -51.48 -36.04
C GLY A 475 -6.72 -51.20 -35.24
N GLY A 476 -6.80 -51.38 -33.91
CA GLY A 476 -5.76 -51.05 -32.95
C GLY A 476 -6.02 -49.77 -32.15
N ALA A 477 -5.04 -49.34 -31.37
CA ALA A 477 -5.11 -48.10 -30.61
C ALA A 477 -4.27 -46.96 -31.22
N ALA A 478 -4.72 -45.74 -31.00
CA ALA A 478 -4.00 -44.50 -31.28
C ALA A 478 -3.95 -43.70 -29.98
N VAL A 479 -2.78 -43.65 -29.34
CA VAL A 479 -2.59 -43.00 -28.03
C VAL A 479 -1.47 -41.99 -28.13
N GLY A 480 -1.66 -40.81 -27.56
CA GLY A 480 -0.71 -39.72 -27.72
C GLY A 480 -0.88 -38.58 -26.74
N PHE A 481 0.00 -37.60 -26.86
CA PHE A 481 -0.07 -36.33 -26.15
C PHE A 481 0.31 -35.17 -27.05
N THR A 482 -0.08 -33.98 -26.63
CA THR A 482 0.28 -32.70 -27.25
C THR A 482 1.08 -31.87 -26.26
N VAL A 483 1.90 -30.96 -26.78
CA VAL A 483 2.46 -29.85 -25.99
C VAL A 483 1.85 -28.53 -26.43
N SER A 484 1.87 -27.52 -25.54
CA SER A 484 1.36 -26.20 -25.87
C SER A 484 2.05 -25.61 -27.11
N ARG A 485 1.27 -25.05 -28.05
CA ARG A 485 1.82 -24.34 -29.22
C ARG A 485 2.75 -23.20 -28.84
N SER A 486 2.55 -22.58 -27.68
CA SER A 486 3.43 -21.52 -27.16
C SER A 486 4.85 -22.00 -26.84
N ARG A 487 5.05 -23.32 -26.71
CA ARG A 487 6.35 -23.94 -26.44
C ARG A 487 7.07 -24.43 -27.70
N LEU A 488 6.43 -24.37 -28.87
CA LEU A 488 7.08 -24.71 -30.13
C LEU A 488 8.07 -23.63 -30.53
N LEU A 489 9.31 -24.02 -30.84
CA LEU A 489 10.35 -23.09 -31.26
C LEU A 489 10.21 -22.75 -32.76
N PRO A 490 10.66 -21.55 -33.19
CA PRO A 490 10.63 -21.15 -34.60
C PRO A 490 11.38 -22.16 -35.48
N GLY A 491 10.79 -22.56 -36.61
CA GLY A 491 11.32 -23.57 -37.52
C GLY A 491 10.70 -24.98 -37.39
N SER A 492 9.80 -25.18 -36.42
CA SER A 492 9.09 -26.44 -36.14
C SER A 492 7.96 -26.80 -37.13
N GLY A 493 8.10 -26.45 -38.42
CA GLY A 493 7.07 -26.72 -39.44
C GLY A 493 7.50 -27.85 -40.39
N PRO A 494 6.55 -28.51 -41.08
CA PRO A 494 6.91 -29.42 -42.16
C PRO A 494 7.72 -28.63 -43.20
N ARG A 495 8.96 -29.04 -43.48
CA ARG A 495 9.65 -28.56 -44.68
C ARG A 495 8.79 -29.00 -45.87
N SER A 496 8.23 -28.03 -46.58
CA SER A 496 7.61 -28.27 -47.87
C SER A 496 8.66 -28.95 -48.76
N GLU A 497 8.42 -30.21 -49.15
CA GLU A 497 9.06 -30.83 -50.31
C GLU A 497 8.64 -30.04 -51.56
N ALA A 498 9.31 -28.91 -51.79
CA ALA A 498 9.18 -28.10 -52.99
C ALA A 498 10.54 -27.45 -53.30
N ALA A 499 11.58 -28.28 -53.44
CA ALA A 499 12.90 -27.86 -53.94
C ALA A 499 13.75 -29.06 -54.40
N ALA A 500 13.14 -30.02 -55.09
CA ALA A 500 13.86 -31.10 -55.79
C ALA A 500 13.18 -31.39 -57.13
N ALA A 501 13.03 -30.35 -57.94
CA ALA A 501 12.73 -30.43 -59.36
C ALA A 501 13.19 -29.11 -59.99
N ASP A 502 14.50 -28.99 -60.18
CA ASP A 502 15.11 -28.19 -61.25
C ASP A 502 16.45 -28.82 -61.63
#